data_AF-A0A4Q5VCH8-F1
#
_entry.id   AF-A0A4Q5VCH8-F1
#
_cell.length_a   1.000
_cell.length_b   1.000
_cell.length_c   1.000
_cell.angle_alpha   90.00
_cell.angle_beta   90.00
_cell.angle_gamma   90.00
#
_symmetry.space_group_name_H-M   'P 1'
#
loop_
_entity.id
_entity.type
_entity.pdbx_description
1 polymer ?
#
loop_
_entity_poly.entity_id
_entity_poly.type
_entity_poly.pdbx_seq_one_letter_code
_entity_poly.pdbx_strand_id
1 'polypeptide(L)'
;MAWASPDMERLGEYDEEFVYGNDGSTIAKVNEGYVLNIIGEELGNILGNKIFLSGSNVGSFIGSPAAGAASIAFIFNCSGVRGS
;
A
#
# COMPACT_ATOMS: atom_id res chain seq x y z
N MET A 1 34.67 -0.15 8.07
CA MET A 1 33.25 0.24 8.20
C MET A 1 32.46 -1.03 8.39
N ALA A 2 31.84 -1.22 9.55
CA ALA A 2 30.82 -2.26 9.70
C ALA A 2 29.52 -1.70 9.10
N TRP A 3 28.87 -2.46 8.22
CA TRP A 3 27.52 -2.13 7.77
C TRP A 3 26.61 -2.22 8.99
N ALA A 4 26.05 -1.08 9.42
CA ALA A 4 24.96 -1.10 10.38
C ALA A 4 23.71 -1.65 9.69
N SER A 5 22.94 -2.48 10.38
CA SER A 5 21.63 -2.90 9.90
C SER A 5 20.76 -1.67 9.66
N PRO A 6 19.99 -1.61 8.55
CA PRO A 6 19.06 -0.52 8.33
C PRO A 6 17.98 -0.51 9.41
N ASP A 7 17.53 0.67 9.80
CA ASP A 7 16.40 0.81 10.72
C ASP A 7 15.15 0.20 10.07
N MET A 8 14.50 -0.70 10.81
CA MET A 8 13.23 -1.29 10.40
C MET A 8 12.09 -0.50 11.04
N GLU A 9 11.29 0.15 10.21
CA GLU A 9 10.08 0.84 10.64
C GLU A 9 8.84 0.10 10.13
N ARG A 10 7.90 -0.17 11.03
CA ARG A 10 6.58 -0.66 10.64
C ARG A 10 5.86 0.44 9.87
N LEU A 11 5.29 0.15 8.71
CA LEU A 11 4.53 1.15 7.93
C LEU A 11 3.05 1.22 8.35
N GLY A 12 2.51 0.13 8.89
CA GLY A 12 1.13 0.03 9.35
C GLY A 12 0.64 -1.41 9.43
N GLU A 13 -0.67 -1.58 9.29
CA GLU A 13 -1.37 -2.87 9.21
C GLU A 13 -2.40 -2.88 8.10
N TYR A 14 -2.87 -4.07 7.75
CA TYR A 14 -3.90 -4.24 6.73
C TYR A 14 -4.71 -5.51 7.00
N ASP A 15 -5.94 -5.49 6.54
CA ASP A 15 -6.81 -6.65 6.41
C ASP A 15 -7.31 -6.77 4.96
N GLU A 16 -8.37 -7.55 4.72
CA GLU A 16 -8.90 -7.77 3.37
C GLU A 16 -9.60 -6.54 2.77
N GLU A 17 -10.07 -5.60 3.60
CA GLU A 17 -10.88 -4.46 3.20
C GLU A 17 -10.17 -3.12 3.37
N PHE A 18 -9.22 -3.02 4.31
CA PHE A 18 -8.62 -1.75 4.69
C PHE A 18 -7.11 -1.83 4.94
N VAL A 19 -6.45 -0.70 4.74
CA VAL A 19 -5.06 -0.47 5.14
C VAL A 19 -5.04 0.65 6.16
N TYR A 20 -4.30 0.45 7.24
CA TYR A 20 -4.21 1.34 8.38
C TYR A 20 -2.78 1.83 8.61
N GLY A 21 -2.65 3.10 8.99
CA GLY A 21 -1.39 3.65 9.49
C GLY A 21 -1.04 3.13 10.88
N ASN A 22 0.15 3.46 11.38
CA ASN A 22 0.56 3.08 12.74
C ASN A 22 -0.26 3.74 13.85
N ASP A 23 -0.94 4.84 13.56
CA ASP A 23 -1.86 5.53 14.48
C ASP A 23 -3.27 4.91 14.49
N GLY A 24 -3.48 3.83 13.72
CA GLY A 24 -4.78 3.17 13.56
C GLY A 24 -5.73 3.89 12.61
N SER A 25 -5.31 4.98 11.97
CA SER A 25 -6.12 5.67 10.96
C SER A 25 -6.22 4.82 9.69
N THR A 26 -7.41 4.74 9.10
CA THR A 26 -7.56 4.16 7.76
C THR A 26 -6.89 5.07 6.75
N ILE A 27 -5.98 4.53 5.93
CA ILE A 27 -5.29 5.28 4.87
C ILE A 27 -5.74 4.86 3.47
N ALA A 28 -6.26 3.65 3.33
CA ALA A 28 -6.81 3.16 2.07
C ALA A 28 -7.91 2.12 2.31
N LYS A 29 -8.79 2.00 1.32
CA LYS A 29 -9.84 0.98 1.23
C LYS A 29 -9.60 0.12 0.00
N VAL A 30 -9.79 -1.18 0.13
CA VAL A 30 -9.72 -2.16 -0.95
C VAL A 30 -11.15 -2.48 -1.40
N ASN A 31 -11.41 -2.39 -2.70
CA ASN A 31 -12.71 -2.70 -3.27
C ASN A 31 -12.55 -3.38 -4.63
N GLU A 32 -12.94 -4.66 -4.74
CA GLU A 32 -12.90 -5.44 -5.99
C GLU A 32 -11.53 -5.38 -6.71
N GLY A 33 -10.44 -5.39 -5.95
CA GLY A 33 -9.07 -5.30 -6.47
C GLY A 33 -8.57 -3.87 -6.70
N TYR A 34 -9.41 -2.84 -6.59
CA TYR A 34 -8.99 -1.45 -6.57
C TYR A 34 -8.59 -1.01 -5.17
N VAL A 35 -7.54 -0.19 -5.08
CA VAL A 35 -7.10 0.45 -3.84
C VAL A 35 -7.42 1.92 -3.94
N LEU A 36 -8.28 2.38 -3.05
CA LEU A 36 -8.77 3.76 -3.00
C LEU A 36 -8.23 4.44 -1.76
N ASN A 37 -7.89 5.73 -1.85
CA ASN A 37 -7.62 6.52 -0.65
C ASN A 37 -8.92 6.83 0.11
N ILE A 38 -8.80 7.51 1.26
CA ILE A 38 -9.94 7.83 2.14
C ILE A 38 -11.00 8.75 1.49
N ILE A 39 -10.65 9.49 0.44
CA ILE A 39 -11.59 10.34 -0.31
C ILE A 39 -12.14 9.66 -1.55
N GLY A 40 -11.77 8.39 -1.80
CA GLY A 40 -12.30 7.57 -2.89
C GLY A 40 -11.52 7.66 -4.21
N GLU A 41 -10.35 8.29 -4.24
CA GLU A 41 -9.50 8.33 -5.43
C GLU A 41 -8.71 7.04 -5.58
N GLU A 42 -8.62 6.54 -6.81
CA GLU A 42 -7.84 5.34 -7.13
C GLU A 42 -6.34 5.60 -6.97
N LEU A 43 -5.71 4.82 -6.10
CA LEU A 43 -4.26 4.76 -5.94
C LEU A 43 -3.64 3.74 -6.89
N GLY A 44 -4.39 2.68 -7.22
CA GLY A 44 -4.01 1.63 -8.13
C GLY A 44 -4.94 0.44 -8.04
N ASN A 45 -4.61 -0.63 -8.75
CA ASN A 45 -5.42 -1.83 -8.78
C ASN A 45 -4.60 -3.11 -8.90
N ILE A 46 -5.26 -4.22 -8.57
CA ILE A 46 -4.71 -5.57 -8.55
C ILE A 46 -5.49 -6.41 -9.54
N LEU A 47 -4.76 -7.09 -10.44
CA LEU A 47 -5.33 -8.05 -11.37
C LEU A 47 -4.53 -9.35 -11.27
N GLY A 48 -5.15 -10.39 -10.70
CA GLY A 48 -4.45 -11.61 -10.32
C GLY A 48 -3.40 -11.31 -9.25
N ASN A 49 -2.12 -11.62 -9.54
CA ASN A 49 -0.99 -11.33 -8.65
C ASN A 49 -0.20 -10.06 -9.03
N LYS A 50 -0.67 -9.30 -10.02
CA LYS A 50 0.02 -8.12 -10.57
C LYS A 50 -0.54 -6.83 -9.98
N ILE A 51 0.34 -5.85 -9.81
CA ILE A 51 0.05 -4.52 -9.26
C ILE A 51 0.11 -3.52 -10.42
N PHE A 52 -0.94 -2.73 -10.56
CA PHE A 52 -1.06 -1.71 -11.61
C PHE A 52 -1.25 -0.33 -10.99
N LEU A 53 -0.54 0.66 -11.54
CA LEU A 53 -0.68 2.08 -11.22
C LEU A 53 -0.88 2.84 -12.53
N SER A 54 -1.95 3.63 -12.62
CA SER A 54 -2.30 4.38 -13.85
C SER A 54 -2.25 3.51 -15.12
N GLY A 55 -2.72 2.27 -15.01
CA GLY A 55 -2.73 1.28 -16.11
C GLY A 55 -1.40 0.59 -16.40
N SER A 56 -0.30 0.95 -15.72
CA SER A 56 1.01 0.33 -15.92
C SER A 56 1.28 -0.74 -14.87
N ASN A 57 1.75 -1.92 -15.30
CA ASN A 57 2.19 -2.96 -14.37
C ASN A 57 3.52 -2.56 -13.72
N VAL A 58 3.51 -2.38 -12.40
CA VAL A 58 4.69 -1.96 -11.62
C VAL A 58 5.30 -3.09 -10.79
N GLY A 59 4.66 -4.25 -10.75
CA GLY A 59 5.17 -5.39 -9.99
C GLY A 59 4.14 -6.46 -9.70
N SER A 60 4.48 -7.33 -8.76
CA SER A 60 3.62 -8.42 -8.30
C SER A 60 3.80 -8.63 -6.80
N PHE A 61 2.77 -9.15 -6.14
CA PHE A 61 2.84 -9.58 -4.75
C PHE A 61 2.84 -11.10 -4.64
N ILE A 62 3.21 -11.60 -3.47
CA ILE A 62 3.13 -13.00 -3.08
C ILE A 62 2.18 -13.10 -1.89
N GLY A 63 1.36 -14.15 -1.84
CA GLY A 63 0.40 -14.36 -0.76
C GLY A 63 -0.97 -13.78 -1.09
N SER A 64 -1.52 -12.95 -0.19
CA SER A 64 -2.87 -12.42 -0.32
C SER A 64 -2.92 -11.13 -1.16
N PRO A 65 -4.02 -10.89 -1.90
CA PRO A 65 -4.25 -9.60 -2.57
C PRO A 65 -4.15 -8.39 -1.64
N ALA A 66 -4.52 -8.56 -0.37
CA ALA A 66 -4.37 -7.55 0.67
C ALA A 66 -2.91 -7.07 0.85
N ALA A 67 -1.92 -7.95 0.72
CA ALA A 67 -0.51 -7.57 0.76
C ALA A 67 -0.11 -6.71 -0.45
N GLY A 68 -0.65 -7.05 -1.64
CA GLY A 68 -0.54 -6.20 -2.82
C GLY A 68 -1.16 -4.83 -2.60
N ALA A 69 -2.34 -4.78 -1.97
CA ALA A 69 -3.05 -3.53 -1.73
C ALA A 69 -2.32 -2.64 -0.72
N ALA A 70 -1.79 -3.25 0.35
CA ALA A 70 -0.92 -2.58 1.31
C ALA A 70 0.31 -1.97 0.64
N SER A 71 0.92 -2.66 -0.34
CA SER A 71 2.06 -2.10 -1.08
C SER A 71 1.68 -0.86 -1.90
N ILE A 72 0.50 -0.85 -2.53
CA ILE A 72 -0.05 0.33 -3.21
C ILE A 72 -0.20 1.49 -2.21
N ALA A 73 -0.84 1.23 -1.07
CA ALA A 73 -1.11 2.23 -0.05
C ALA A 73 0.14 2.76 0.67
N PHE A 74 1.13 1.92 0.98
CA PHE A 74 2.30 2.34 1.75
C PHE A 74 3.47 2.87 0.90
N ILE A 75 3.60 2.42 -0.35
CA ILE A 75 4.74 2.78 -1.20
C ILE A 75 4.36 3.85 -2.20
N PHE A 76 3.19 3.73 -2.83
CA PHE A 76 2.81 4.53 -3.98
C PHE A 76 1.81 5.65 -3.67
N ASN A 77 1.16 5.62 -2.50
CA ASN A 77 0.34 6.72 -2.01
C ASN A 77 1.23 7.87 -1.50
N CYS A 78 1.77 8.67 -2.42
CA CYS A 78 2.67 9.78 -2.10
C CYS A 78 1.95 11.12 -1.85
N SER A 79 0.65 11.11 -1.55
CA SER A 79 -0.08 12.30 -1.09
C SER A 79 0.04 12.47 0.44
N GLY A 80 1.26 12.81 0.88
CA GLY A 80 1.42 13.79 1.97
C GLY A 80 1.39 13.34 3.44
N VAL A 81 2.23 12.40 3.88
CA VAL A 81 2.82 12.45 5.24
C VAL A 81 4.16 11.70 5.32
N ARG A 82 5.20 12.24 4.68
CA ARG A 82 6.59 11.94 5.08
C ARG A 82 7.38 13.25 5.06
N GLY A 83 7.47 13.90 6.21
CA GLY A 83 8.44 14.96 6.49
C GLY A 83 7.87 16.37 6.56
N SER A 84 7.69 16.86 7.78
CA SER A 84 8.05 18.22 8.20
C SER A 84 8.83 18.10 9.49
#